data_AF-A0A183PEI4-F1
#
_entry.id   AF-A0A183PEI4-F1
#
_cell.length_a   1.000
_cell.length_b   1.000
_cell.length_c   1.000
_cell.angle_alpha   90.00
_cell.angle_beta   90.00
_cell.angle_gamma   90.00
#
_symmetry.space_group_name_H-M   'P 1'
#
loop_
_entity.id
_entity.type
_entity.pdbx_description
1 polymer ?
#
loop_
_entity_poly.entity_id
_entity_poly.type
_entity_poly.pdbx_seq_one_letter_code
_entity_poly.pdbx_strand_id
1 'polypeptide(L)'
;MRRYNLEVLGISETHWTEVGQQRLTTGELLLYSDHEEVNVPHTQGVSLMLSKQAQNALIGWDSHGPRIFKAYFKTKKEGISMNIIQCYALTNDYNEDAKDQFYDKLESIVEKCPTKRT
;
A
#
# COMPACT_ATOMS: atom_id res chain seq x y z
N MET A 1 -1.11 7.83 -14.65
CA MET A 1 -2.06 6.71 -14.89
C MET A 1 -2.49 6.63 -16.35
N ARG A 2 -3.21 7.64 -16.88
CA ARG A 2 -3.81 7.61 -18.24
C ARG A 2 -2.84 7.35 -19.40
N ARG A 3 -1.70 8.04 -19.44
CA ARG A 3 -0.69 7.88 -20.52
C ARG A 3 -0.17 6.45 -20.66
N TYR A 4 -0.06 5.73 -19.54
CA TYR A 4 0.46 4.36 -19.48
C TYR A 4 -0.64 3.31 -19.30
N ASN A 5 -1.91 3.73 -19.36
CA ASN A 5 -3.07 2.87 -19.13
C ASN A 5 -2.99 2.03 -17.83
N LEU A 6 -2.54 2.67 -16.73
CA LEU A 6 -2.41 2.01 -15.43
C LEU A 6 -3.74 2.00 -14.66
N GLU A 7 -4.05 0.84 -14.09
CA GLU A 7 -5.21 0.65 -13.20
C GLU A 7 -4.87 0.92 -11.73
N VAL A 8 -3.66 0.54 -11.33
CA VAL A 8 -3.10 0.73 -9.99
C VAL A 8 -1.68 1.26 -10.13
N LEU A 9 -1.34 2.29 -9.37
CA LEU A 9 0.01 2.84 -9.27
C LEU A 9 0.43 2.88 -7.80
N GLY A 10 1.52 2.19 -7.48
CA GLY A 10 2.19 2.30 -6.18
C GLY A 10 3.11 3.52 -6.14
N ILE A 11 3.06 4.26 -5.04
CA ILE A 11 3.88 5.45 -4.79
C ILE A 11 4.53 5.25 -3.42
N SER A 12 5.83 5.50 -3.34
CA SER A 12 6.60 5.51 -2.09
C SER A 12 7.07 6.93 -1.81
N GLU A 13 7.39 7.23 -0.55
CA GLU A 13 7.86 8.55 -0.09
C GLU A 13 6.87 9.66 -0.46
N THR A 14 5.59 9.48 -0.11
CA THR A 14 4.55 10.46 -0.42
C THR A 14 4.68 11.74 0.40
N HIS A 15 5.26 11.66 1.60
CA HIS A 15 5.41 12.78 2.54
C HIS A 15 4.04 13.37 2.96
N TRP A 16 3.04 12.51 3.14
CA TRP A 16 1.71 12.93 3.56
C TRP A 16 1.61 12.84 5.08
N THR A 17 0.56 13.40 5.66
CA THR A 17 0.27 13.22 7.08
C THR A 17 -0.93 12.31 7.22
N GLU A 18 -0.89 11.41 8.20
CA GLU A 18 -1.99 10.50 8.57
C GLU A 18 -2.22 9.32 7.60
N VAL A 19 -3.22 8.51 7.95
CA VAL A 19 -3.71 7.38 7.15
C VAL A 19 -5.08 7.75 6.62
N GLY A 20 -5.29 7.64 5.31
CA GLY A 20 -6.53 8.09 4.73
C GLY A 20 -6.73 7.78 3.26
N GLN A 21 -7.78 8.39 2.73
CA GLN A 21 -8.11 8.30 1.31
C GLN A 21 -8.57 9.65 0.77
N GLN A 22 -8.20 9.95 -0.46
CA GLN A 22 -8.58 11.17 -1.15
C GLN A 22 -8.97 10.88 -2.60
N ARG A 23 -10.09 11.44 -3.04
CA ARG A 23 -10.48 11.41 -4.45
C ARG A 23 -9.86 12.60 -5.17
N LEU A 24 -9.14 12.33 -6.26
CA LEU A 24 -8.58 13.38 -7.12
C LEU A 24 -9.65 13.93 -8.05
N THR A 25 -9.47 15.17 -8.52
CA THR A 25 -10.36 15.82 -9.49
C THR A 25 -10.47 15.04 -10.81
N THR A 26 -9.45 14.27 -11.14
CA THR A 26 -9.39 13.40 -12.32
C THR A 26 -10.17 12.08 -12.15
N GLY A 27 -10.67 11.80 -10.94
CA GLY A 27 -11.54 10.65 -10.62
C GLY A 27 -10.84 9.46 -9.97
N GLU A 28 -9.51 9.42 -10.00
CA GLU A 28 -8.69 8.42 -9.30
C GLU A 28 -8.86 8.55 -7.77
N LEU A 29 -8.73 7.43 -7.07
CA LEU A 29 -8.75 7.35 -5.61
C LEU A 29 -7.34 7.11 -5.13
N LEU A 30 -6.83 7.98 -4.27
CA LEU A 30 -5.57 7.81 -3.59
C LEU A 30 -5.85 7.21 -2.22
N LEU A 31 -5.20 6.10 -1.91
CA LEU A 31 -5.09 5.52 -0.58
C LEU A 31 -3.68 5.78 -0.09
N TYR A 32 -3.51 6.24 1.13
CA TYR A 32 -2.20 6.59 1.66
C TYR A 32 -2.09 6.24 3.14
N SER A 33 -0.86 5.96 3.54
CA SER A 33 -0.49 5.74 4.93
C SER A 33 0.84 6.40 5.18
N ASP A 34 0.91 7.26 6.18
CA ASP A 34 2.14 7.87 6.66
C ASP A 34 2.17 7.93 8.20
N HIS A 35 3.23 8.48 8.77
CA HIS A 35 3.34 8.72 10.21
C HIS A 35 2.35 9.79 10.70
N GLU A 36 1.78 9.59 11.89
CA GLU A 36 0.96 10.60 12.59
C GLU A 36 1.82 11.70 13.26
N GLU A 37 3.13 11.48 13.42
CA GLU A 37 4.02 12.41 14.12
C GLU A 37 4.42 13.61 13.23
N VAL A 38 3.99 14.80 13.65
CA VAL A 38 4.15 16.08 12.92
C VAL A 38 5.61 16.58 12.84
N ASN A 39 6.56 15.97 13.57
CA ASN A 39 7.91 16.52 13.79
C ASN A 39 9.09 15.61 13.38
N VAL A 40 8.84 14.49 12.70
CA VAL A 40 9.90 13.67 12.09
C VAL A 40 10.11 14.12 10.64
N PRO A 41 11.34 14.06 10.09
CA PRO A 41 11.56 14.34 8.67
C PRO A 41 10.60 13.48 7.84
N HIS A 42 9.75 14.11 7.03
CA HIS A 42 8.74 13.45 6.19
C HIS A 42 9.43 12.64 5.09
N THR A 43 10.03 11.52 5.43
CA THR A 43 10.77 10.61 4.51
C THR A 43 10.06 9.29 4.34
N GLN A 44 8.82 9.20 4.83
CA GLN A 44 8.03 7.98 4.85
C GLN A 44 6.73 8.18 4.07
N GLY A 45 5.91 7.14 4.04
CA GLY A 45 4.65 7.15 3.33
C GLY A 45 4.64 6.20 2.15
N VAL A 46 3.58 5.41 2.09
CA VAL A 46 3.25 4.56 0.93
C VAL A 46 1.82 4.81 0.53
N SER A 47 1.58 4.74 -0.77
CA SER A 47 0.27 5.03 -1.36
C SER A 47 -0.03 4.14 -2.56
N LEU A 48 -1.32 3.89 -2.76
CA LEU A 48 -1.86 3.39 -4.01
C LEU A 48 -2.77 4.43 -4.65
N MET A 49 -2.54 4.74 -5.93
CA MET A 49 -3.47 5.48 -6.77
C MET A 49 -4.27 4.50 -7.64
N LEU A 50 -5.59 4.57 -7.56
CA LEU A 50 -6.52 3.62 -8.17
C LEU A 50 -7.38 4.29 -9.23
N SER A 51 -7.47 3.67 -10.40
CA SER A 51 -8.42 4.06 -11.44
C SER A 51 -9.86 3.84 -10.97
N LYS A 52 -10.85 4.32 -11.72
CA LYS A 52 -12.26 4.02 -11.42
C LYS A 52 -12.57 2.52 -11.46
N GLN A 53 -11.92 1.76 -12.33
CA GLN A 53 -12.13 0.32 -12.44
C GLN A 53 -11.49 -0.41 -11.25
N ALA A 54 -10.26 -0.06 -10.86
CA ALA A 54 -9.61 -0.63 -9.68
C ALA A 54 -10.37 -0.27 -8.38
N GLN A 55 -10.93 0.94 -8.28
CA GLN A 55 -11.80 1.34 -7.18
C GLN A 55 -13.02 0.43 -7.03
N ASN A 56 -13.70 0.12 -8.14
CA ASN A 56 -14.88 -0.77 -8.11
C ASN A 56 -14.52 -2.21 -7.74
N ALA A 57 -13.27 -2.60 -7.93
CA ALA A 57 -12.77 -3.90 -7.53
C ALA A 57 -12.24 -3.92 -6.09
N LEU A 58 -11.97 -2.77 -5.48
CA LEU A 58 -11.42 -2.70 -4.12
C LEU A 58 -12.42 -3.27 -3.10
N ILE A 59 -11.98 -4.28 -2.35
CA ILE A 59 -12.74 -4.90 -1.26
C ILE A 59 -12.44 -4.17 0.05
N GLY A 60 -11.17 -3.81 0.26
CA GLY A 60 -10.69 -3.14 1.45
C GLY A 60 -9.18 -2.92 1.38
N TRP A 61 -8.66 -2.21 2.36
CA TRP A 61 -7.23 -1.95 2.51
C TRP A 61 -6.89 -1.72 3.99
N ASP A 62 -5.64 -1.97 4.33
CA ASP A 62 -5.10 -1.79 5.66
C ASP A 62 -3.67 -1.27 5.61
N SER A 63 -3.36 -0.36 6.52
CA SER A 63 -2.00 0.10 6.78
C SER A 63 -1.38 -0.74 7.88
N HIS A 64 -0.10 -1.07 7.71
CA HIS A 64 0.71 -1.73 8.72
C HIS A 64 1.87 -0.82 9.12
N GLY A 65 1.58 0.47 9.31
CA GLY A 65 2.55 1.51 9.57
C GLY A 65 2.89 2.31 8.31
N PRO A 66 3.82 3.26 8.40
CA PRO A 66 4.09 4.25 7.35
C PRO A 66 4.75 3.69 6.08
N ARG A 67 5.24 2.43 6.13
CA ARG A 67 6.06 1.82 5.08
C ARG A 67 5.48 0.55 4.47
N ILE A 68 4.34 0.05 4.98
CA ILE A 68 3.69 -1.14 4.45
C ILE A 68 2.19 -0.89 4.35
N PHE A 69 1.69 -1.03 3.13
CA PHE A 69 0.29 -0.81 2.77
C PHE A 69 -0.24 -2.02 2.02
N LYS A 70 -1.43 -2.48 2.37
CA LYS A 70 -2.06 -3.64 1.74
C LYS A 70 -3.46 -3.30 1.24
N ALA A 71 -3.78 -3.76 0.05
CA ALA A 71 -5.12 -3.65 -0.53
C ALA A 71 -5.56 -4.97 -1.15
N TYR A 72 -6.86 -5.24 -1.04
CA TYR A 72 -7.51 -6.45 -1.56
C TYR A 72 -8.50 -6.06 -2.64
N PHE A 73 -8.45 -6.77 -3.76
CA PHE A 73 -9.30 -6.52 -4.92
C PHE A 73 -10.07 -7.78 -5.29
N LYS A 74 -11.34 -7.61 -5.62
CA LYS A 74 -12.17 -8.64 -6.23
C LYS A 74 -11.67 -8.89 -7.64
N THR A 75 -11.40 -10.15 -7.96
CA THR A 75 -11.12 -10.53 -9.34
C THR A 75 -12.40 -10.92 -10.07
N LYS A 76 -12.32 -11.05 -11.39
CA LYS A 76 -13.44 -11.58 -12.20
C LYS A 76 -13.73 -13.05 -11.88
N LYS A 77 -12.77 -13.79 -11.32
CA LYS A 77 -12.98 -15.19 -10.94
C LYS A 77 -13.55 -15.24 -9.53
N GLU A 78 -14.73 -15.82 -9.40
CA GLU A 78 -15.40 -15.98 -8.12
C GLU A 78 -14.54 -16.76 -7.12
N GLY A 79 -14.61 -16.36 -5.85
CA GLY A 79 -13.79 -16.94 -4.77
C GLY A 79 -12.31 -16.57 -4.80
N ILE A 80 -11.85 -15.73 -5.75
CA ILE A 80 -10.45 -15.28 -5.81
C ILE A 80 -10.38 -13.76 -5.63
N SER A 81 -9.65 -13.35 -4.60
CA SER A 81 -9.17 -11.99 -4.41
C SER A 81 -7.71 -11.85 -4.87
N MET A 82 -7.36 -10.65 -5.31
CA MET A 82 -5.99 -10.23 -5.57
C MET A 82 -5.52 -9.35 -4.42
N ASN A 83 -4.31 -9.58 -3.94
CA ASN A 83 -3.68 -8.76 -2.91
C ASN A 83 -2.58 -7.92 -3.56
N ILE A 84 -2.51 -6.63 -3.22
CA ILE A 84 -1.37 -5.77 -3.55
C ILE A 84 -0.77 -5.31 -2.24
N ILE A 85 0.52 -5.56 -2.06
CA ILE A 85 1.30 -5.05 -0.94
C ILE A 85 2.28 -4.04 -1.50
N GLN A 86 2.08 -2.77 -1.18
CA GLN A 86 3.03 -1.70 -1.45
C GLN A 86 3.88 -1.53 -0.21
N CYS A 87 5.20 -1.60 -0.37
CA CYS A 87 6.13 -1.34 0.72
C CYS A 87 7.29 -0.47 0.27
N TYR A 88 7.85 0.25 1.22
CA TYR A 88 9.11 0.97 1.03
C TYR A 88 10.12 0.55 2.09
N ALA A 89 11.09 -0.26 1.67
CA ALA A 89 12.09 -0.84 2.54
C ALA A 89 12.92 0.25 3.25
N LEU A 90 13.47 -0.10 4.41
CA LEU A 90 14.42 0.74 5.13
C LEU A 90 15.72 0.86 4.33
N THR A 91 16.42 2.00 4.48
CA THR A 91 17.74 2.18 3.88
C THR A 91 18.82 1.40 4.66
N ASN A 92 20.00 1.25 4.07
CA ASN A 92 21.09 0.50 4.71
C ASN A 92 21.59 1.13 6.01
N ASP A 93 21.34 2.43 6.23
CA ASP A 93 21.77 3.19 7.41
C ASP A 93 20.97 2.85 8.68
N TYR A 94 19.85 2.13 8.55
CA TYR A 94 19.10 1.62 9.70
C TYR A 94 19.88 0.49 10.40
N ASN A 95 19.69 0.35 11.71
CA ASN A 95 20.26 -0.78 12.45
C ASN A 95 19.61 -2.11 12.04
N GLU A 96 20.33 -3.21 12.25
CA GLU A 96 19.88 -4.55 11.83
C GLU A 96 18.58 -4.97 12.53
N ASP A 97 18.44 -4.71 13.84
CA ASP A 97 17.21 -5.04 14.58
C ASP A 97 15.94 -4.39 13.97
N ALA A 98 16.05 -3.14 13.51
CA ALA A 98 14.95 -2.43 12.86
C ALA A 98 14.65 -3.00 11.46
N LYS A 99 15.67 -3.47 10.74
CA LYS A 99 15.50 -4.17 9.46
C LYS A 99 14.81 -5.51 9.68
N ASP A 100 15.26 -6.30 10.65
CA ASP A 100 14.68 -7.59 10.99
C ASP A 100 13.20 -7.44 11.37
N GLN A 101 12.88 -6.50 12.26
CA GLN A 101 11.48 -6.19 12.62
C GLN A 101 10.62 -5.79 11.41
N PHE A 102 11.18 -5.04 10.47
CA PHE A 102 10.46 -4.65 9.25
C PHE A 102 10.19 -5.87 8.35
N TYR A 103 11.21 -6.72 8.12
CA TYR A 103 11.08 -7.89 7.26
C TYR A 103 10.21 -8.99 7.87
N ASP A 104 10.32 -9.24 9.18
CA ASP A 104 9.44 -10.17 9.91
C ASP A 104 7.97 -9.74 9.80
N LYS A 105 7.72 -8.42 9.92
CA LYS A 105 6.38 -7.86 9.78
C LYS A 105 5.86 -8.02 8.35
N LEU A 106 6.70 -7.75 7.35
CA LEU A 106 6.34 -7.93 5.93
C LEU A 106 6.04 -9.40 5.62
N GLU A 107 6.85 -10.32 6.12
CA GLU A 107 6.65 -11.77 5.96
C GLU A 107 5.30 -12.20 6.57
N SER A 108 5.01 -11.78 7.81
CA SER A 108 3.72 -12.08 8.46
C SER A 108 2.51 -11.58 7.66
N ILE A 109 2.64 -10.44 6.96
CA ILE A 109 1.56 -9.88 6.12
C ILE A 109 1.39 -10.71 4.83
N VAL A 110 2.49 -11.16 4.24
CA VAL A 110 2.51 -12.02 3.04
C VAL A 110 1.92 -13.40 3.37
N GLU A 111 2.30 -14.01 4.50
CA GLU A 111 1.77 -15.32 4.93
C GLU A 111 0.26 -15.30 5.17
N LYS A 112 -0.27 -14.17 5.66
CA LYS A 112 -1.72 -13.98 5.85
C LYS A 112 -2.48 -13.74 4.55
N CYS A 113 -1.79 -13.54 3.43
CA CYS A 113 -2.45 -13.48 2.14
C CYS A 113 -2.91 -14.89 1.73
N PRO A 114 -4.16 -15.06 1.27
CA PRO A 114 -4.62 -16.35 0.81
C PRO A 114 -3.76 -16.81 -0.38
N THR A 115 -2.86 -17.75 -0.13
CA THR A 115 -2.19 -18.52 -1.17
C THR A 115 -3.22 -19.47 -1.75
N LYS A 116 -3.36 -19.49 -3.08
CA LYS A 116 -4.12 -20.57 -3.72
C LYS A 116 -3.48 -21.89 -3.29
N ARG A 117 -4.17 -22.67 -2.47
CA ARG A 117 -3.94 -24.10 -2.41
C ARG A 117 -4.46 -24.66 -3.73
N THR A 118 -3.55 -24.86 -4.69
CA THR A 118 -3.78 -25.67 -5.89
C THR A 118 -4.01 -27.12 -5.51
#